data_AF-A0A7S3F4X3-F1
#
_entry.id   AF-A0A7S3F4X3-F1
#
_cell.length_a   1.000
_cell.length_b   1.000
_cell.length_c   1.000
_cell.angle_alpha   90.00
_cell.angle_beta   90.00
_cell.angle_gamma   90.00
#
_symmetry.space_group_name_H-M   'P 1'
#
loop_
_entity.id
_entity.type
_entity.pdbx_description
1 polymer ?
#
loop_
_entity_poly.entity_id
_entity_poly.type
_entity_poly.pdbx_seq_one_letter_code
_entity_poly.pdbx_strand_id
1 'polypeptide(L)'
;RVFADCGDLQEMPPLHAHSVTVPGTAAGWCDAIDRWGTKPMSAVLAPAIRLAEEGFPVSPITAFHWKKQEDILRRNKGAALTELLVADASAPKGARAPLPGEIFRNPALARSLREVASGGKCAFYEGRIGRAIAELVQEHGGAMSPADLADHKESTFDEPISVPFRGVDVYEHGPNGSGVIALIALRILEAMHPFPSSLGHNSAPYLHALIEALRLAFADARWYVSDPAVSPTPMEQLLSAEYAAQRAGLIDPTKAAVDVRRGSPAVGSDTVSFQVVDVRGNAVSMVNSNFMGFGTGLVPTGCGFSMQNRAYRGAS
;
A
#
# COMPACT_ATOMS: atom_id res chain seq x y z
N ARG A 1 18.86 -2.96 -16.48
CA ARG A 1 19.80 -2.35 -15.52
C ARG A 1 19.68 -3.04 -14.17
N VAL A 2 18.54 -2.96 -13.46
CA VAL A 2 18.32 -3.67 -12.17
C VAL A 2 18.81 -5.13 -12.10
N PHE A 3 18.42 -6.00 -13.03
CA PHE A 3 18.86 -7.40 -13.03
C PHE A 3 20.34 -7.60 -13.42
N ALA A 4 20.92 -6.65 -14.16
CA ALA A 4 22.34 -6.64 -14.47
C ALA A 4 23.19 -6.09 -13.29
N ASP A 5 22.65 -5.14 -12.53
CA ASP A 5 23.32 -4.50 -11.41
C ASP A 5 23.26 -5.34 -10.12
N CYS A 6 22.27 -6.25 -10.00
CA CYS A 6 22.07 -7.08 -8.82
C CYS A 6 22.43 -8.57 -8.96
N GLY A 7 22.92 -9.01 -10.13
CA GLY A 7 23.42 -10.38 -10.38
C GLY A 7 22.33 -11.45 -10.37
N ASP A 8 21.88 -11.88 -11.55
CA ASP A 8 20.96 -13.03 -11.79
C ASP A 8 19.84 -13.20 -10.74
N LEU A 9 19.25 -12.09 -10.28
CA LEU A 9 18.16 -12.17 -9.32
C LEU A 9 16.88 -12.62 -10.01
N GLN A 10 16.25 -13.67 -9.46
CA GLN A 10 14.89 -14.08 -9.85
C GLN A 10 13.81 -13.16 -9.25
N GLU A 11 14.16 -12.32 -8.27
CA GLU A 11 13.25 -11.42 -7.55
C GLU A 11 13.88 -10.04 -7.29
N MET A 12 13.06 -9.00 -7.26
CA MET A 12 13.51 -7.69 -6.78
C MET A 12 13.71 -7.77 -5.25
N PRO A 13 14.84 -7.38 -4.65
CA PRO A 13 14.97 -7.41 -3.19
C PRO A 13 14.07 -6.34 -2.54
N PRO A 14 13.28 -6.69 -1.51
CA PRO A 14 12.27 -5.78 -0.93
C PRO A 14 12.86 -4.57 -0.21
N LEU A 15 14.16 -4.60 0.09
CA LEU A 15 14.87 -3.56 0.84
C LEU A 15 15.87 -2.76 -0.03
N HIS A 16 15.91 -3.04 -1.34
CA HIS A 16 16.78 -2.36 -2.30
C HIS A 16 16.08 -1.12 -2.87
N ALA A 17 16.85 -0.09 -3.23
CA ALA A 17 16.29 1.17 -3.73
C ALA A 17 15.52 1.04 -5.05
N HIS A 18 15.81 0.01 -5.86
CA HIS A 18 15.02 -0.32 -7.05
C HIS A 18 13.58 -0.75 -6.76
N SER A 19 13.26 -1.14 -5.51
CA SER A 19 11.87 -1.41 -5.12
C SER A 19 11.05 -0.14 -4.84
N VAL A 20 11.69 1.03 -4.80
CA VAL A 20 11.04 2.32 -4.61
C VAL A 20 10.44 2.80 -5.94
N THR A 21 9.12 3.02 -5.95
CA THR A 21 8.43 3.75 -7.03
C THR A 21 8.12 5.17 -6.58
N VAL A 22 7.81 6.06 -7.54
CA VAL A 22 7.45 7.45 -7.25
C VAL A 22 6.31 7.50 -6.21
N PRO A 23 6.48 8.15 -5.05
CA PRO A 23 5.44 8.20 -4.03
C PRO A 23 4.23 9.03 -4.49
N GLY A 24 3.09 8.39 -4.75
CA GLY A 24 1.88 9.07 -5.24
C GLY A 24 0.97 9.68 -4.17
N THR A 25 1.18 9.34 -2.89
CA THR A 25 0.29 9.76 -1.80
C THR A 25 0.13 11.28 -1.68
N ALA A 26 1.22 12.05 -1.86
CA ALA A 26 1.17 13.51 -1.74
C ALA A 26 0.34 14.15 -2.86
N ALA A 27 0.50 13.69 -4.11
CA ALA A 27 -0.35 14.09 -5.23
C ALA A 27 -1.81 13.74 -4.95
N GLY A 28 -2.10 12.52 -4.51
CA GLY A 28 -3.47 12.10 -4.17
C GLY A 28 -4.14 12.97 -3.12
N TRP A 29 -3.41 13.40 -2.07
CA TRP A 29 -3.94 14.35 -1.09
C TRP A 29 -4.22 15.72 -1.68
N CYS A 30 -3.30 16.26 -2.49
CA CYS A 30 -3.48 17.56 -3.13
C CYS A 30 -4.67 17.52 -4.09
N ASP A 31 -4.72 16.54 -4.97
CA ASP A 31 -5.76 16.40 -5.99
C ASP A 31 -7.14 16.17 -5.37
N ALA A 32 -7.22 15.40 -4.27
CA ALA A 32 -8.47 15.20 -3.55
C ALA A 32 -8.98 16.48 -2.88
N ILE A 33 -8.08 17.28 -2.29
CA ILE A 33 -8.45 18.57 -1.68
C ILE A 33 -8.83 19.59 -2.76
N ASP A 34 -8.10 19.64 -3.87
CA ASP A 34 -8.39 20.56 -4.96
C ASP A 34 -9.74 20.24 -5.61
N ARG A 35 -10.10 18.96 -5.72
CA ARG A 35 -11.34 18.52 -6.38
C ARG A 35 -12.57 18.54 -5.47
N TRP A 36 -12.43 18.11 -4.21
CA TRP A 36 -13.56 17.88 -3.30
C TRP A 36 -13.43 18.56 -1.94
N GLY A 37 -12.26 19.14 -1.64
CA GLY A 37 -11.97 19.76 -0.36
C GLY A 37 -12.68 21.10 -0.16
N THR A 38 -13.02 21.40 1.08
CA THR A 38 -13.59 22.70 1.48
C THR A 38 -12.69 23.46 2.45
N LYS A 39 -11.46 22.97 2.68
CA LYS A 39 -10.46 23.57 3.55
C LYS A 39 -9.11 23.59 2.83
N PRO A 40 -8.27 24.62 3.03
CA PRO A 40 -6.95 24.63 2.44
C PRO A 40 -6.08 23.51 3.02
N MET A 41 -5.11 23.02 2.24
CA MET A 41 -4.14 21.98 2.66
C MET A 41 -3.48 22.31 4.00
N SER A 42 -3.16 23.58 4.24
CA SER A 42 -2.58 24.04 5.51
C SER A 42 -3.46 23.78 6.72
N ALA A 43 -4.78 23.94 6.61
CA ALA A 43 -5.70 23.62 7.68
C ALA A 43 -5.87 22.10 7.87
N VAL A 44 -5.85 21.34 6.76
CA VAL A 44 -5.98 19.88 6.78
C VAL A 44 -4.76 19.21 7.40
N LEU A 45 -3.55 19.65 7.08
CA LEU A 45 -2.30 19.08 7.61
C LEU A 45 -1.89 19.64 8.98
N ALA A 46 -2.49 20.75 9.44
CA ALA A 46 -2.12 21.37 10.71
C ALA A 46 -2.10 20.40 11.92
N PRO A 47 -3.08 19.50 12.11
CA PRO A 47 -3.03 18.53 13.21
C PRO A 47 -1.84 17.55 13.10
N ALA A 48 -1.54 17.07 11.90
CA ALA A 48 -0.42 16.16 11.66
C ALA A 48 0.94 16.86 11.89
N ILE A 49 1.06 18.12 11.46
CA ILE A 49 2.24 18.96 11.70
C ILE A 49 2.47 19.14 13.21
N ARG A 50 1.42 19.47 13.98
CA ARG A 50 1.53 19.61 15.44
C ARG A 50 1.96 18.32 16.11
N LEU A 51 1.35 17.18 15.76
CA LEU A 51 1.72 15.87 16.32
C LEU A 51 3.18 15.50 16.01
N ALA A 52 3.65 15.82 14.80
CA ALA A 52 5.03 15.57 14.42
C ALA A 52 6.01 16.48 15.19
N GLU A 53 5.65 17.72 15.50
CA GLU A 53 6.50 18.68 16.20
C GLU A 53 6.49 18.51 17.72
N GLU A 54 5.30 18.52 18.32
CA GLU A 54 5.09 18.48 19.78
C GLU A 54 5.29 17.05 20.32
N GLY A 55 4.98 16.06 19.48
CA GLY A 55 5.10 14.63 19.75
C GLY A 55 3.81 13.99 20.23
N PHE A 56 3.82 12.66 20.28
CA PHE A 56 2.69 11.85 20.75
C PHE A 56 3.18 10.63 21.54
N PRO A 57 2.38 10.13 22.51
CA PRO A 57 2.71 8.88 23.20
C PRO A 57 2.56 7.70 22.24
N VAL A 58 3.62 6.93 22.09
CA VAL A 58 3.61 5.77 21.18
C VAL A 58 2.73 4.66 21.75
N SER A 59 1.75 4.20 20.97
CA SER A 59 0.87 3.10 21.41
C SER A 59 1.65 1.78 21.55
N PRO A 60 1.22 0.85 22.43
CA PRO A 60 1.90 -0.44 22.59
C PRO A 60 2.03 -1.25 21.30
N ILE A 61 0.99 -1.25 20.45
CA ILE A 61 1.01 -1.96 19.17
C ILE A 61 1.99 -1.28 18.20
N THR A 62 1.99 0.06 18.13
CA THR A 62 2.94 0.80 17.30
C THR A 62 4.38 0.54 17.75
N ALA A 63 4.68 0.61 19.05
CA ALA A 63 6.01 0.34 19.59
C ALA A 63 6.48 -1.10 19.28
N PHE A 64 5.58 -2.08 19.37
CA PHE A 64 5.88 -3.47 19.01
C PHE A 64 6.30 -3.62 17.53
N HIS A 65 5.51 -3.09 16.59
CA HIS A 65 5.83 -3.14 15.15
C HIS A 65 7.08 -2.32 14.83
N TRP A 66 7.27 -1.17 15.48
CA TRP A 66 8.46 -0.34 15.31
C TRP A 66 9.73 -1.07 15.75
N LYS A 67 9.68 -1.75 16.90
CA LYS A 67 10.80 -2.55 17.41
C LYS A 67 11.13 -3.71 16.48
N LYS A 68 10.12 -4.38 15.91
CA LYS A 68 10.30 -5.48 14.95
C LYS A 68 11.05 -5.05 13.68
N GLN A 69 10.96 -3.77 13.29
CA GLN A 69 11.60 -3.23 12.08
C GLN A 69 12.78 -2.30 12.37
N GLU A 70 13.21 -2.22 13.62
CA GLU A 70 14.29 -1.32 14.08
C GLU A 70 15.59 -1.54 13.31
N ASP A 71 15.97 -2.81 13.06
CA ASP A 71 17.20 -3.15 12.34
C ASP A 71 17.23 -2.63 10.89
N ILE A 72 16.06 -2.57 10.24
CA ILE A 72 15.95 -2.02 8.88
C ILE A 72 16.19 -0.51 8.93
N LEU A 73 15.62 0.18 9.93
CA LEU A 73 15.82 1.63 10.12
C LEU A 73 17.26 1.99 10.54
N ARG A 74 17.95 1.09 11.26
CA ARG A 74 19.37 1.24 11.64
C ARG A 74 20.34 1.20 10.46
N ARG A 75 19.87 0.90 9.24
CA ARG A 75 20.69 0.97 8.01
C ARG A 75 20.99 2.42 7.62
N ASN A 76 20.16 3.38 8.04
CA ASN A 76 20.39 4.80 7.83
C ASN A 76 21.58 5.32 8.66
N LYS A 77 22.10 6.48 8.29
CA LYS A 77 23.24 7.15 8.92
C LYS A 77 22.93 8.64 9.14
N GLY A 78 23.73 9.30 9.97
CA GLY A 78 23.59 10.74 10.21
C GLY A 78 22.20 11.10 10.76
N ALA A 79 21.65 12.23 10.32
CA ALA A 79 20.33 12.69 10.78
C ALA A 79 19.19 11.70 10.44
N ALA A 80 19.25 11.04 9.28
CA ALA A 80 18.25 10.05 8.86
C ALA A 80 18.11 8.87 9.84
N LEU A 81 19.16 8.53 10.59
CA LEU A 81 19.11 7.46 11.60
C LEU A 81 18.13 7.78 12.74
N THR A 82 18.07 9.03 13.18
CA THR A 82 17.26 9.46 14.34
C THR A 82 15.97 10.18 13.94
N GLU A 83 15.61 10.17 12.66
CA GLU A 83 14.34 10.72 12.18
C GLU A 83 13.16 9.76 12.40
N LEU A 84 13.43 8.46 12.42
CA LEU A 84 12.45 7.41 12.73
C LEU A 84 12.89 6.52 13.91
N LEU A 85 13.92 6.91 14.66
CA LEU A 85 14.38 6.22 15.87
C LEU A 85 14.70 7.26 16.94
N VAL A 86 14.62 6.86 18.20
CA VAL A 86 15.03 7.66 19.35
C VAL A 86 16.54 7.51 19.55
N ALA A 87 17.26 8.62 19.72
CA ALA A 87 18.68 8.58 20.06
C ALA A 87 18.90 7.97 21.44
N ASP A 88 19.77 6.97 21.52
CA ASP A 88 20.09 6.25 22.74
C ASP A 88 21.51 5.68 22.63
N ALA A 89 22.45 6.28 23.37
CA ALA A 89 23.86 5.91 23.33
C ALA A 89 24.12 4.46 23.80
N SER A 90 23.20 3.86 24.56
CA SER A 90 23.30 2.47 25.00
C SER A 90 22.84 1.46 23.95
N ALA A 91 22.12 1.93 22.93
CA ALA A 91 21.60 1.09 21.87
C ALA A 91 22.61 0.96 20.71
N PRO A 92 22.52 -0.11 19.89
CA PRO A 92 23.38 -0.27 18.71
C PRO A 92 23.36 1.00 17.84
N LYS A 93 24.51 1.42 17.29
CA LYS A 93 24.59 2.65 16.47
C LYS A 93 24.00 3.93 17.13
N GLY A 94 23.79 3.96 18.44
CA GLY A 94 23.30 5.14 19.18
C GLY A 94 21.81 5.47 19.00
N ALA A 95 20.98 4.54 18.54
CA ALA A 95 19.54 4.79 18.34
C ALA A 95 18.68 3.57 18.70
N ARG A 96 17.37 3.71 18.92
CA ARG A 96 16.43 2.60 19.11
C ARG A 96 14.99 2.97 18.74
N ALA A 97 14.12 1.99 18.58
CA ALA A 97 12.68 2.22 18.46
C ALA A 97 12.14 2.84 19.76
N PRO A 98 11.08 3.67 19.68
CA PRO A 98 10.42 4.21 20.86
C PRO A 98 9.72 3.11 21.66
N LEU A 99 9.66 3.29 22.98
CA LEU A 99 8.98 2.39 23.90
C LEU A 99 7.48 2.72 24.00
N PRO A 100 6.63 1.76 24.44
CA PRO A 100 5.23 2.05 24.73
C PRO A 100 5.09 3.23 25.71
N GLY A 101 4.27 4.23 25.34
CA GLY A 101 4.03 5.43 26.12
C GLY A 101 5.12 6.51 26.01
N GLU A 102 6.27 6.22 25.41
CA GLU A 102 7.31 7.22 25.17
C GLU A 102 6.81 8.28 24.20
N ILE A 103 7.13 9.56 24.46
CA ILE A 103 6.79 10.65 23.56
C ILE A 103 7.77 10.64 22.39
N PHE A 104 7.27 10.31 21.20
CA PHE A 104 8.03 10.40 19.97
C PHE A 104 7.75 11.71 19.25
N ARG A 105 8.81 12.39 18.78
CA ARG A 105 8.77 13.62 17.99
C ARG A 105 9.49 13.41 16.68
N ASN A 106 8.96 14.00 15.61
CA ASN A 106 9.54 13.96 14.28
C ASN A 106 9.53 15.36 13.62
N PRO A 107 10.43 16.27 14.02
CA PRO A 107 10.51 17.62 13.47
C PRO A 107 10.80 17.65 11.96
N ALA A 108 11.50 16.65 11.44
CA ALA A 108 11.76 16.51 10.01
C ALA A 108 10.46 16.28 9.22
N LEU A 109 9.58 15.41 9.72
CA LEU A 109 8.26 15.18 9.13
C LEU A 109 7.39 16.44 9.25
N ALA A 110 7.42 17.13 10.40
CA ALA A 110 6.69 18.40 10.57
C ALA A 110 7.10 19.42 9.51
N ARG A 111 8.41 19.54 9.23
CA ARG A 111 8.94 20.39 8.16
C ARG A 111 8.42 19.96 6.79
N SER A 112 8.52 18.68 6.44
CA SER A 112 8.04 18.18 5.15
C SER A 112 6.54 18.44 4.96
N LEU A 113 5.72 18.19 5.99
CA LEU A 113 4.29 18.47 5.95
C LEU A 113 3.98 19.97 5.81
N ARG A 114 4.78 20.87 6.40
CA ARG A 114 4.65 22.32 6.17
C ARG A 114 4.99 22.74 4.74
N GLU A 115 6.01 22.14 4.15
CA GLU A 115 6.38 22.38 2.76
C GLU A 115 5.23 21.96 1.82
N VAL A 116 4.63 20.78 2.04
CA VAL A 116 3.42 20.34 1.30
C VAL A 116 2.21 21.23 1.59
N ALA A 117 2.00 21.63 2.85
CA ALA A 117 0.90 22.50 3.24
C ALA A 117 0.91 23.87 2.55
N SER A 118 2.09 24.38 2.20
CA SER A 118 2.28 25.71 1.62
C SER A 118 2.49 25.68 0.11
N GLY A 119 3.18 24.67 -0.43
CA GLY A 119 3.53 24.58 -1.85
C GLY A 119 2.96 23.36 -2.59
N GLY A 120 2.08 22.59 -1.95
CA GLY A 120 1.34 21.48 -2.56
C GLY A 120 2.25 20.44 -3.24
N LYS A 121 1.83 19.98 -4.41
CA LYS A 121 2.56 18.99 -5.23
C LYS A 121 3.98 19.46 -5.57
N CYS A 122 4.15 20.68 -6.05
CA CYS A 122 5.47 21.20 -6.44
C CYS A 122 6.46 21.18 -5.28
N ALA A 123 6.03 21.49 -4.05
CA ALA A 123 6.92 21.40 -2.88
C ALA A 123 7.39 19.97 -2.59
N PHE A 124 6.54 18.98 -2.83
CA PHE A 124 6.91 17.57 -2.64
C PHE A 124 7.79 17.05 -3.78
N TYR A 125 7.36 17.19 -5.03
CA TYR A 125 7.96 16.52 -6.18
C TYR A 125 9.16 17.27 -6.77
N GLU A 126 9.10 18.60 -6.82
CA GLU A 126 10.14 19.46 -7.42
C GLU A 126 10.99 20.19 -6.36
N GLY A 127 10.54 20.17 -5.11
CA GLY A 127 11.17 20.82 -3.98
C GLY A 127 12.32 20.03 -3.36
N ARG A 128 12.64 20.40 -2.11
CA ARG A 128 13.69 19.75 -1.32
C ARG A 128 13.40 18.26 -1.11
N ILE A 129 12.13 17.91 -0.89
CA ILE A 129 11.69 16.54 -0.61
C ILE A 129 12.02 15.64 -1.81
N GLY A 130 11.57 16.01 -3.02
CA GLY A 130 11.83 15.27 -4.24
C GLY A 130 13.32 15.09 -4.53
N ARG A 131 14.12 16.16 -4.36
CA ARG A 131 15.58 16.05 -4.48
C ARG A 131 16.19 15.06 -3.49
N ALA A 132 15.81 15.14 -2.21
CA ALA A 132 16.31 14.22 -1.18
C ALA A 132 15.91 12.76 -1.46
N ILE A 133 14.71 12.54 -2.01
CA ILE A 133 14.25 11.21 -2.43
C ILE A 133 15.14 10.67 -3.57
N ALA A 134 15.33 11.46 -4.64
CA ALA A 134 16.13 11.03 -5.78
C ALA A 134 17.59 10.76 -5.39
N GLU A 135 18.20 11.66 -4.60
CA GLU A 135 19.55 11.50 -4.07
C GLU A 135 19.70 10.21 -3.27
N LEU A 136 18.78 9.96 -2.31
CA LEU A 136 18.79 8.73 -1.51
C LEU A 136 18.68 7.48 -2.39
N VAL A 137 17.72 7.48 -3.31
CA VAL A 137 17.46 6.32 -4.19
C VAL A 137 18.70 6.02 -5.04
N GLN A 138 19.32 7.05 -5.62
CA GLN A 138 20.53 6.91 -6.46
C GLN A 138 21.76 6.49 -5.65
N GLU A 139 21.97 7.05 -4.45
CA GLU A 139 23.05 6.65 -3.55
C GLU A 139 22.98 5.14 -3.22
N HIS A 140 21.76 4.59 -3.17
CA HIS A 140 21.50 3.18 -2.89
C HIS A 140 21.31 2.34 -4.17
N GLY A 141 21.80 2.82 -5.31
CA GLY A 141 21.83 2.08 -6.59
C GLY A 141 20.52 2.10 -7.38
N GLY A 142 19.50 2.83 -6.93
CA GLY A 142 18.24 3.00 -7.63
C GLY A 142 18.34 3.93 -8.85
N ALA A 143 17.31 3.89 -9.71
CA ALA A 143 17.30 4.60 -11.00
C ALA A 143 16.40 5.84 -11.03
N MET A 144 15.64 6.11 -9.96
CA MET A 144 14.74 7.26 -9.91
C MET A 144 15.51 8.57 -10.00
N SER A 145 15.07 9.45 -10.89
CA SER A 145 15.62 10.78 -11.10
C SER A 145 14.69 11.87 -10.56
N PRO A 146 15.19 13.10 -10.38
CA PRO A 146 14.32 14.25 -10.11
C PRO A 146 13.27 14.48 -11.21
N ALA A 147 13.58 14.11 -12.46
CA ALA A 147 12.63 14.22 -13.56
C ALA A 147 11.45 13.26 -13.39
N ASP A 148 11.70 12.01 -12.99
CA ASP A 148 10.63 11.03 -12.73
C ASP A 148 9.67 11.50 -11.62
N LEU A 149 10.19 12.20 -10.60
CA LEU A 149 9.37 12.81 -9.55
C LEU A 149 8.58 14.01 -10.09
N ALA A 150 9.23 14.90 -10.85
CA ALA A 150 8.60 16.09 -11.41
C ALA A 150 7.53 15.76 -12.46
N ASP A 151 7.66 14.64 -13.16
CA ASP A 151 6.68 14.16 -14.14
C ASP A 151 5.44 13.54 -13.49
N HIS A 152 5.48 13.24 -12.19
CA HIS A 152 4.33 12.76 -11.42
C HIS A 152 3.40 13.92 -11.02
N LYS A 153 2.74 14.50 -12.02
CA LYS A 153 1.98 15.76 -11.87
C LYS A 153 0.53 15.56 -11.45
N GLU A 154 -0.10 14.44 -11.79
CA GLU A 154 -1.53 14.23 -11.61
C GLU A 154 -1.85 12.80 -11.22
N SER A 155 -2.81 12.66 -10.30
CA SER A 155 -3.48 11.40 -10.01
C SER A 155 -4.44 11.03 -11.14
N THR A 156 -4.61 9.73 -11.41
CA THR A 156 -5.69 9.26 -12.28
C THR A 156 -7.02 9.25 -11.52
N PHE A 157 -8.11 9.50 -12.25
CA PHE A 157 -9.47 9.43 -11.72
C PHE A 157 -10.24 8.40 -12.54
N ASP A 158 -10.02 7.14 -12.21
CA ASP A 158 -10.59 6.02 -12.93
C ASP A 158 -12.01 5.71 -12.42
N GLU A 159 -12.86 5.23 -13.32
CA GLU A 159 -14.18 4.71 -12.96
C GLU A 159 -14.01 3.43 -12.13
N PRO A 160 -14.68 3.29 -10.99
CA PRO A 160 -14.58 2.10 -10.16
C PRO A 160 -15.18 0.89 -10.88
N ILE A 161 -14.63 -0.28 -10.61
CA ILE A 161 -15.21 -1.55 -11.05
C ILE A 161 -16.21 -2.04 -10.03
N SER A 162 -17.26 -2.73 -10.47
CA SER A 162 -18.29 -3.23 -9.56
C SER A 162 -18.94 -4.51 -10.02
N VAL A 163 -19.55 -5.22 -9.06
CA VAL A 163 -20.46 -6.32 -9.34
C VAL A 163 -21.71 -6.23 -8.46
N PRO A 164 -22.89 -6.63 -8.96
CA PRO A 164 -24.03 -6.84 -8.10
C PRO A 164 -23.79 -8.07 -7.23
N PHE A 165 -24.13 -7.99 -5.96
CA PHE A 165 -24.10 -9.09 -5.02
C PHE A 165 -25.24 -8.96 -4.03
N ARG A 166 -26.23 -9.88 -4.10
CA ARG A 166 -27.36 -9.95 -3.16
C ARG A 166 -28.12 -8.62 -2.97
N GLY A 167 -28.33 -7.86 -4.06
CA GLY A 167 -29.13 -6.64 -4.06
C GLY A 167 -28.37 -5.35 -3.71
N VAL A 168 -27.04 -5.41 -3.59
CA VAL A 168 -26.17 -4.23 -3.53
C VAL A 168 -25.08 -4.31 -4.60
N ASP A 169 -24.56 -3.17 -5.01
CA ASP A 169 -23.36 -3.11 -5.84
C ASP A 169 -22.12 -2.99 -4.96
N VAL A 170 -21.16 -3.90 -5.17
CA VAL A 170 -19.87 -3.90 -4.48
C VAL A 170 -18.85 -3.26 -5.40
N TYR A 171 -18.26 -2.14 -4.96
CA TYR A 171 -17.30 -1.35 -5.73
C TYR A 171 -15.88 -1.56 -5.24
N GLU A 172 -14.94 -1.57 -6.18
CA GLU A 172 -13.51 -1.65 -5.94
C GLU A 172 -12.75 -0.74 -6.92
N HIS A 173 -11.50 -0.41 -6.58
CA HIS A 173 -10.60 0.23 -7.54
C HIS A 173 -10.24 -0.77 -8.66
N GLY A 174 -10.18 -0.28 -9.90
CA GLY A 174 -9.78 -1.08 -11.06
C GLY A 174 -8.31 -1.53 -11.01
N PRO A 175 -7.86 -2.36 -11.97
CA PRO A 175 -6.44 -2.59 -12.18
C PRO A 175 -5.68 -1.26 -12.33
N ASN A 176 -4.49 -1.11 -11.76
CA ASN A 176 -3.60 -2.14 -11.21
C ASN A 176 -3.89 -2.58 -9.75
N GLY A 177 -4.98 -2.12 -9.13
CA GLY A 177 -5.41 -2.54 -7.80
C GLY A 177 -5.87 -4.00 -7.72
N SER A 178 -5.77 -4.59 -6.53
CA SER A 178 -6.15 -5.99 -6.28
C SER A 178 -7.61 -6.18 -5.85
N GLY A 179 -8.41 -5.11 -5.82
CA GLY A 179 -9.82 -5.16 -5.39
C GLY A 179 -10.67 -6.11 -6.23
N VAL A 180 -10.32 -6.28 -7.51
CA VAL A 180 -10.95 -7.25 -8.42
C VAL A 180 -10.99 -8.69 -7.87
N ILE A 181 -10.05 -9.09 -7.00
CA ILE A 181 -10.06 -10.41 -6.35
C ILE A 181 -11.34 -10.62 -5.57
N ALA A 182 -11.77 -9.60 -4.80
CA ALA A 182 -13.00 -9.66 -4.03
C ALA A 182 -14.20 -9.79 -4.98
N LEU A 183 -14.23 -9.01 -6.06
CA LEU A 183 -15.32 -9.05 -7.02
C LEU A 183 -15.42 -10.41 -7.72
N ILE A 184 -14.32 -10.97 -8.23
CA ILE A 184 -14.28 -12.31 -8.84
C ILE A 184 -14.77 -13.36 -7.84
N ALA A 185 -14.26 -13.33 -6.60
CA ALA A 185 -14.67 -14.30 -5.58
C ALA A 185 -16.17 -14.21 -5.28
N LEU A 186 -16.74 -13.00 -5.19
CA LEU A 186 -18.19 -12.81 -5.00
C LEU A 186 -19.00 -13.37 -6.17
N ARG A 187 -18.56 -13.17 -7.41
CA ARG A 187 -19.22 -13.76 -8.59
C ARG A 187 -19.18 -15.29 -8.55
N ILE A 188 -18.04 -15.88 -8.20
CA ILE A 188 -17.89 -17.34 -8.07
C ILE A 188 -18.84 -17.89 -7.00
N LEU A 189 -18.88 -17.27 -5.82
CA LEU A 189 -19.75 -17.70 -4.72
C LEU A 189 -21.24 -17.58 -5.07
N GLU A 190 -21.62 -16.55 -5.83
CA GLU A 190 -22.99 -16.39 -6.33
C GLU A 190 -23.40 -17.49 -7.32
N ALA A 191 -22.45 -18.02 -8.09
CA ALA A 191 -22.68 -19.13 -9.03
C ALA A 191 -22.68 -20.53 -8.38
N MET A 192 -22.38 -20.65 -7.08
CA MET A 192 -22.34 -21.94 -6.39
C MET A 192 -23.72 -22.44 -5.93
N HIS A 193 -23.91 -23.76 -6.00
CA HIS A 193 -25.09 -24.44 -5.50
C HIS A 193 -24.70 -25.67 -4.65
N PRO A 194 -25.16 -25.79 -3.38
CA PRO A 194 -25.94 -24.79 -2.65
C PRO A 194 -25.16 -23.51 -2.39
N PHE A 195 -25.86 -22.39 -2.24
CA PHE A 195 -25.22 -21.09 -1.97
C PHE A 195 -24.53 -21.13 -0.59
N PRO A 196 -23.30 -20.62 -0.43
CA PRO A 196 -22.52 -20.82 0.79
C PRO A 196 -23.23 -20.44 2.09
N SER A 197 -24.06 -19.39 2.11
CA SER A 197 -24.76 -19.00 3.35
C SER A 197 -25.76 -20.04 3.86
N SER A 198 -26.21 -20.99 3.04
CA SER A 198 -27.05 -22.11 3.49
C SER A 198 -26.26 -23.26 4.11
N LEU A 199 -24.93 -23.23 4.08
CA LEU A 199 -24.06 -24.28 4.65
C LEU A 199 -23.82 -24.12 6.16
N GLY A 200 -24.38 -23.08 6.78
CA GLY A 200 -24.11 -22.70 8.17
C GLY A 200 -22.86 -21.83 8.28
N HIS A 201 -23.01 -20.64 8.86
CA HIS A 201 -21.90 -19.68 8.98
C HIS A 201 -20.72 -20.28 9.76
N ASN A 202 -19.51 -20.12 9.21
CA ASN A 202 -18.25 -20.67 9.74
C ASN A 202 -18.21 -22.21 9.91
N SER A 203 -19.12 -22.95 9.28
CA SER A 203 -18.99 -24.41 9.16
C SER A 203 -17.82 -24.78 8.24
N ALA A 204 -17.33 -26.01 8.34
CA ALA A 204 -16.26 -26.48 7.44
C ALA A 204 -16.65 -26.39 5.95
N PRO A 205 -17.85 -26.81 5.50
CA PRO A 205 -18.28 -26.61 4.11
C PRO A 205 -18.37 -25.14 3.69
N TYR A 206 -18.81 -24.24 4.58
CA TYR A 206 -18.84 -22.80 4.32
C TYR A 206 -17.43 -22.23 4.09
N LEU A 207 -16.51 -22.53 5.01
CA LEU A 207 -15.13 -22.06 4.91
C LEU A 207 -14.43 -22.64 3.68
N HIS A 208 -14.68 -23.91 3.37
CA HIS A 208 -14.16 -24.56 2.16
C HIS A 208 -14.58 -23.81 0.89
N ALA A 209 -15.87 -23.48 0.75
CA ALA A 209 -16.37 -22.71 -0.40
C ALA A 209 -15.68 -21.33 -0.52
N LEU A 210 -15.54 -20.60 0.59
CA LEU A 210 -14.85 -19.31 0.59
C LEU A 210 -13.37 -19.42 0.21
N ILE A 211 -12.66 -20.40 0.78
CA ILE A 211 -11.25 -20.63 0.53
C ILE A 211 -11.03 -20.95 -0.95
N GLU A 212 -11.79 -21.89 -1.52
CA GLU A 212 -11.60 -22.31 -2.90
C GLU A 212 -11.97 -21.20 -3.90
N ALA A 213 -13.05 -20.44 -3.65
CA ALA A 213 -13.40 -19.27 -4.46
C ALA A 213 -12.31 -18.20 -4.44
N LEU A 214 -11.77 -17.89 -3.25
CA LEU A 214 -10.66 -16.93 -3.12
C LEU A 214 -9.40 -17.44 -3.82
N ARG A 215 -9.07 -18.73 -3.73
CA ARG A 215 -7.89 -19.30 -4.41
C ARG A 215 -7.97 -19.14 -5.92
N LEU A 216 -9.14 -19.38 -6.51
CA LEU A 216 -9.38 -19.16 -7.93
C LEU A 216 -9.25 -17.68 -8.30
N ALA A 217 -9.88 -16.79 -7.53
CA ALA A 217 -9.80 -15.35 -7.75
C ALA A 217 -8.36 -14.79 -7.64
N PHE A 218 -7.59 -15.26 -6.65
CA PHE A 218 -6.18 -14.90 -6.50
C PHE A 218 -5.35 -15.39 -7.69
N ALA A 219 -5.63 -16.59 -8.21
CA ALA A 219 -4.92 -17.11 -9.38
C ALA A 219 -5.20 -16.26 -10.63
N ASP A 220 -6.46 -15.88 -10.85
CA ASP A 220 -6.85 -15.05 -11.98
C ASP A 220 -6.23 -13.65 -11.86
N ALA A 221 -6.28 -13.03 -10.68
CA ALA A 221 -5.67 -11.73 -10.47
C ALA A 221 -4.15 -11.74 -10.66
N ARG A 222 -3.46 -12.78 -10.19
CA ARG A 222 -2.00 -12.92 -10.43
C ARG A 222 -1.64 -13.02 -11.91
N TRP A 223 -2.52 -13.62 -12.70
CA TRP A 223 -2.30 -13.78 -14.13
C TRP A 223 -2.63 -12.51 -14.93
N TYR A 224 -3.76 -11.86 -14.61
CA TYR A 224 -4.32 -10.79 -15.45
C TYR A 224 -4.14 -9.37 -14.91
N VAL A 225 -3.97 -9.16 -13.61
CA VAL A 225 -3.91 -7.81 -13.03
C VAL A 225 -2.53 -7.22 -13.21
N SER A 226 -2.49 -6.11 -13.94
CA SER A 226 -1.29 -5.32 -14.19
C SER A 226 -1.68 -3.88 -14.49
N ASP A 227 -0.72 -3.05 -14.89
CA ASP A 227 -1.00 -1.71 -15.39
C ASP A 227 -1.79 -1.80 -16.70
N PRO A 228 -3.05 -1.31 -16.75
CA PRO A 228 -3.90 -1.42 -17.94
C PRO A 228 -3.33 -0.64 -19.14
N ALA A 229 -2.46 0.36 -18.93
CA ALA A 229 -1.78 1.07 -20.01
C ALA A 229 -0.70 0.21 -20.70
N VAL A 230 -0.22 -0.86 -20.05
CA VAL A 230 0.82 -1.76 -20.56
C VAL A 230 0.25 -3.10 -21.00
N SER A 231 -0.66 -3.68 -20.21
CA SER A 231 -1.26 -4.98 -20.48
C SER A 231 -2.74 -4.96 -20.10
N PRO A 232 -3.64 -4.78 -21.09
CA PRO A 232 -5.08 -4.69 -20.85
C PRO A 232 -5.63 -5.94 -20.13
N THR A 233 -6.37 -5.71 -19.05
CA THR A 233 -7.05 -6.76 -18.29
C THR A 233 -8.47 -6.96 -18.86
N PRO A 234 -8.90 -8.21 -19.18
CA PRO A 234 -10.24 -8.48 -19.72
C PRO A 234 -11.33 -8.43 -18.62
N MET A 235 -11.54 -7.25 -18.04
CA MET A 235 -12.37 -7.05 -16.85
C MET A 235 -13.82 -7.50 -17.02
N GLU A 236 -14.44 -7.18 -18.16
CA GLU A 236 -15.83 -7.58 -18.45
C GLU A 236 -16.00 -9.11 -18.43
N GLN A 237 -15.03 -9.84 -18.98
CA GLN A 237 -15.05 -11.30 -19.02
C GLN A 237 -14.81 -11.90 -17.64
N LEU A 238 -13.80 -11.40 -16.90
CA LEU A 238 -13.46 -11.87 -15.55
C LEU A 238 -14.61 -11.67 -14.55
N LEU A 239 -15.44 -10.65 -14.73
CA LEU A 239 -16.58 -10.35 -13.86
C LEU A 239 -17.92 -10.91 -14.38
N SER A 240 -17.92 -11.56 -15.55
CA SER A 240 -19.14 -12.10 -16.16
C SER A 240 -19.73 -13.27 -15.37
N ALA A 241 -21.05 -13.44 -15.45
CA ALA A 241 -21.75 -14.60 -14.85
C ALA A 241 -21.31 -15.93 -15.47
N GLU A 242 -21.05 -15.95 -16.78
CA GLU A 242 -20.62 -17.15 -17.50
C GLU A 242 -19.27 -17.64 -17.00
N TYR A 243 -18.28 -16.73 -16.90
CA TYR A 243 -16.97 -17.08 -16.38
C TYR A 243 -17.02 -17.54 -14.92
N ALA A 244 -17.81 -16.84 -14.09
CA ALA A 244 -18.00 -17.23 -12.70
C ALA A 244 -18.57 -18.65 -12.54
N ALA A 245 -19.54 -19.04 -13.38
CA ALA A 245 -20.08 -20.40 -13.40
C ALA A 245 -19.03 -21.44 -13.80
N GLN A 246 -18.19 -21.13 -14.80
CA GLN A 246 -17.07 -22.00 -15.19
C GLN A 246 -16.08 -22.21 -14.03
N ARG A 247 -15.73 -21.14 -13.31
CA ARG A 247 -14.82 -21.19 -12.16
C ARG A 247 -15.43 -21.92 -10.96
N ALA A 248 -16.72 -21.67 -10.65
CA ALA A 248 -17.44 -22.37 -9.60
C ALA A 248 -17.50 -23.89 -9.85
N GLY A 249 -17.62 -24.32 -11.11
CA GLY A 249 -17.58 -25.73 -11.51
C GLY A 249 -16.26 -26.45 -11.23
N LEU A 250 -15.17 -25.73 -10.91
CA LEU A 250 -13.88 -26.32 -10.54
C LEU A 250 -13.80 -26.68 -9.04
N ILE A 251 -14.75 -26.23 -8.22
CA ILE A 251 -14.73 -26.43 -6.78
C ILE A 251 -15.39 -27.77 -6.42
N ASP A 252 -14.59 -28.71 -5.91
CA ASP A 252 -15.10 -29.95 -5.32
C ASP A 252 -15.50 -29.69 -3.86
N PRO A 253 -16.76 -29.88 -3.44
CA PRO A 253 -17.21 -29.57 -2.08
C PRO A 253 -16.60 -30.46 -0.99
N THR A 254 -15.93 -31.55 -1.37
CA THR A 254 -15.35 -32.54 -0.45
C THR A 254 -13.82 -32.58 -0.50
N LYS A 255 -13.20 -31.86 -1.45
CA LYS A 255 -11.76 -31.94 -1.70
C LYS A 255 -11.18 -30.58 -2.07
N ALA A 256 -10.10 -30.19 -1.40
CA ALA A 256 -9.35 -28.99 -1.74
C ALA A 256 -8.59 -29.16 -3.06
N ALA A 257 -8.56 -28.11 -3.89
CA ALA A 257 -7.73 -28.06 -5.07
C ALA A 257 -6.25 -28.14 -4.68
N VAL A 258 -5.49 -29.04 -5.30
CA VAL A 258 -4.07 -29.27 -4.97
C VAL A 258 -3.13 -28.45 -5.87
N ASP A 259 -3.58 -28.01 -7.05
CA ASP A 259 -2.74 -27.35 -8.06
C ASP A 259 -3.32 -26.01 -8.56
N VAL A 260 -3.68 -25.11 -7.64
CA VAL A 260 -3.87 -23.69 -8.00
C VAL A 260 -2.47 -23.07 -7.99
N ARG A 261 -1.76 -23.14 -9.12
CA ARG A 261 -0.29 -22.99 -9.24
C ARG A 261 0.29 -21.68 -8.63
N ARG A 262 0.57 -21.79 -7.34
CA ARG A 262 1.61 -21.22 -6.46
C ARG A 262 1.63 -19.72 -6.12
N GLY A 263 2.01 -19.52 -4.85
CA GLY A 263 2.19 -18.27 -4.11
C GLY A 263 1.30 -18.24 -2.85
N SER A 264 1.89 -18.26 -1.67
CA SER A 264 1.23 -17.78 -0.45
C SER A 264 1.15 -16.25 -0.59
N PRO A 265 0.00 -15.58 -0.35
CA PRO A 265 0.04 -14.13 -0.20
C PRO A 265 1.09 -13.83 0.87
N ALA A 266 2.04 -12.93 0.57
CA ALA A 266 3.01 -12.49 1.55
C ALA A 266 2.24 -12.00 2.78
N VAL A 267 2.39 -12.70 3.89
CA VAL A 267 1.72 -12.36 5.15
C VAL A 267 2.50 -11.20 5.74
N GLY A 268 2.11 -10.00 5.34
CA GLY A 268 2.72 -8.77 5.80
C GLY A 268 2.27 -7.59 4.95
N SER A 269 1.21 -6.94 5.37
CA SER A 269 0.91 -5.59 4.93
C SER A 269 0.50 -4.76 6.14
N ASP A 270 1.34 -3.79 6.48
CA ASP A 270 1.01 -2.74 7.42
C ASP A 270 0.45 -1.59 6.58
N THR A 271 -0.85 -1.64 6.34
CA THR A 271 -1.57 -0.67 5.51
C THR A 271 -2.57 0.09 6.37
N VAL A 272 -2.58 1.41 6.24
CA VAL A 272 -3.58 2.24 6.91
C VAL A 272 -4.76 2.40 5.97
N SER A 273 -5.93 1.94 6.41
CA SER A 273 -7.22 2.27 5.78
C SER A 273 -8.09 3.01 6.78
N PHE A 274 -8.85 3.97 6.28
CA PHE A 274 -9.86 4.67 7.05
C PHE A 274 -11.04 5.05 6.16
N GLN A 275 -12.21 5.16 6.77
CA GLN A 275 -13.46 5.53 6.12
C GLN A 275 -14.05 6.74 6.83
N VAL A 276 -14.56 7.71 6.05
CA VAL A 276 -15.21 8.92 6.57
C VAL A 276 -16.52 9.12 5.82
N VAL A 277 -17.58 9.43 6.56
CA VAL A 277 -18.86 9.87 6.02
C VAL A 277 -19.23 11.19 6.67
N ASP A 278 -19.63 12.19 5.88
CA ASP A 278 -20.07 13.49 6.39
C ASP A 278 -21.60 13.64 6.43
N VAL A 279 -22.07 14.71 7.06
CA VAL A 279 -23.51 15.00 7.22
C VAL A 279 -24.23 15.31 5.90
N ARG A 280 -23.49 15.54 4.81
CA ARG A 280 -24.06 15.78 3.47
C ARG A 280 -24.12 14.49 2.65
N GLY A 281 -23.73 13.36 3.22
CA GLY A 281 -23.71 12.07 2.54
C GLY A 281 -22.47 11.85 1.68
N ASN A 282 -21.44 12.70 1.77
CA ASN A 282 -20.16 12.40 1.13
C ASN A 282 -19.50 11.25 1.88
N ALA A 283 -18.95 10.28 1.15
CA ALA A 283 -18.25 9.14 1.71
C ALA A 283 -16.88 8.98 1.05
N VAL A 284 -15.88 8.63 1.84
CA VAL A 284 -14.53 8.31 1.37
C VAL A 284 -14.08 7.01 2.03
N SER A 285 -13.61 6.07 1.22
CA SER A 285 -12.78 4.95 1.67
C SER A 285 -11.38 5.17 1.13
N MET A 286 -10.41 5.42 2.02
CA MET A 286 -9.04 5.73 1.65
C MET A 286 -8.09 4.70 2.22
N VAL A 287 -7.06 4.37 1.43
CA VAL A 287 -6.02 3.40 1.80
C VAL A 287 -4.67 3.91 1.32
N ASN A 288 -3.71 4.02 2.25
CA ASN A 288 -2.35 4.47 1.99
C ASN A 288 -1.35 3.46 2.57
N SER A 289 -0.29 3.14 1.82
CA SER A 289 0.60 2.05 2.21
C SER A 289 2.00 2.17 1.62
N ASN A 290 3.00 1.95 2.47
CA ASN A 290 4.39 1.74 2.08
C ASN A 290 4.68 0.32 1.58
N PHE A 291 3.64 -0.49 1.38
CA PHE A 291 3.64 -1.92 1.09
C PHE A 291 4.01 -2.78 2.30
N MET A 292 5.30 -2.86 2.68
CA MET A 292 5.74 -3.70 3.81
C MET A 292 6.27 -2.84 4.98
N GLY A 293 5.44 -2.49 5.97
CA GLY A 293 5.87 -1.73 7.14
C GLY A 293 6.54 -0.40 6.78
N PHE A 294 7.78 -0.18 7.24
CA PHE A 294 8.62 0.96 6.83
C PHE A 294 9.11 0.91 5.37
N GLY A 295 8.64 -0.04 4.56
CA GLY A 295 9.02 -0.23 3.16
C GLY A 295 10.46 -0.73 3.05
N THR A 296 11.30 0.01 2.32
CA THR A 296 12.74 -0.27 2.26
C THR A 296 13.47 0.06 3.57
N GLY A 297 12.86 0.89 4.42
CA GLY A 297 13.46 1.51 5.59
C GLY A 297 14.50 2.60 5.29
N LEU A 298 14.76 2.92 4.01
CA LEU A 298 15.59 4.06 3.63
C LEU A 298 14.85 5.36 3.93
N VAL A 299 15.53 6.31 4.58
CA VAL A 299 14.95 7.60 5.00
C VAL A 299 15.66 8.73 4.26
N PRO A 300 14.95 9.51 3.41
CA PRO A 300 15.55 10.70 2.79
C PRO A 300 15.90 11.70 3.88
N THR A 301 17.17 12.06 3.96
CA THR A 301 17.67 12.91 5.06
C THR A 301 16.89 14.22 5.16
N GLY A 302 16.44 14.54 6.37
CA GLY A 302 15.66 15.73 6.69
C GLY A 302 14.20 15.66 6.28
N CYS A 303 13.68 14.50 5.84
CA CYS A 303 12.29 14.37 5.39
C CYS A 303 11.36 13.74 6.43
N GLY A 304 11.88 12.94 7.36
CA GLY A 304 11.11 12.37 8.47
C GLY A 304 10.20 11.20 8.11
N PHE A 305 10.40 10.54 6.97
CA PHE A 305 9.63 9.37 6.55
C PHE A 305 10.52 8.37 5.80
N SER A 306 10.09 7.11 5.72
CA SER A 306 10.81 6.07 4.97
C SER A 306 10.18 5.80 3.60
N MET A 307 10.99 5.26 2.68
CA MET A 307 10.57 4.97 1.32
C MET A 307 9.85 3.63 1.19
N GLN A 308 8.69 3.63 0.52
CA GLN A 308 7.93 2.43 0.15
C GLN A 308 8.77 1.46 -0.69
N ASN A 309 8.38 0.18 -0.69
CA ASN A 309 8.98 -0.87 -1.53
C ASN A 309 7.97 -1.49 -2.51
N ARG A 310 7.11 -0.66 -3.10
CA ARG A 310 5.96 -1.10 -3.92
C ARG A 310 6.33 -1.87 -5.19
N ALA A 311 7.51 -1.64 -5.77
CA ALA A 311 7.97 -2.40 -6.94
C ALA A 311 8.50 -3.80 -6.59
N TYR A 312 8.48 -4.19 -5.31
CA TYR A 312 8.75 -5.57 -4.94
C TYR A 312 7.74 -6.52 -5.60
N ARG A 313 8.26 -7.47 -6.38
CA ARG A 313 7.56 -8.69 -6.77
C ARG A 313 8.37 -9.86 -6.25
N GLY A 314 7.80 -10.63 -5.33
CA GLY A 314 8.31 -11.95 -4.99
C GLY A 314 8.11 -12.92 -6.15
N ALA A 315 8.89 -13.99 -6.23
CA ALA A 315 8.77 -14.98 -7.29
C ALA A 315 7.40 -15.67 -7.17
N SER A 316 6.75 -15.80 -8.32
CA SER A 316 5.58 -16.66 -8.53
C SER A 316 5.98 -18.13 -8.54
#